data_AF-A0ABC8SIT3-F1
#
_entry.id   AF-A0ABC8SIT3-F1
#
_cell.length_a   1.000
_cell.length_b   1.000
_cell.length_c   1.000
_cell.angle_alpha   90.00
_cell.angle_beta   90.00
_cell.angle_gamma   90.00
#
_symmetry.space_group_name_H-M   'P 1'
#
loop_
_entity.id
_entity.type
_entity.pdbx_description
1 polymer ?
#
loop_
_entity_poly.entity_id
_entity_poly.type
_entity_poly.pdbx_seq_one_letter_code
_entity_poly.pdbx_strand_id
1 'polypeptide(L)'
;MTIGSLKPAKEKKSRKGKQVVDEKAPLLPSKQEEDGGFDEFNGASFGGAVFNLSTTIVGAGIMALPATMKVLGLVLGIALIIFMAFLTEASIELLIRFSRAGKTVSYGGVMGEAFGKYGRMLLQICILVNNVGVLVVYMIIIGKI
;
A
#
# COMPACT_ATOMS: atom_id res chain seq x y z
N MET A 1 31.17 33.32 -42.76
CA MET A 1 31.70 32.14 -43.46
C MET A 1 30.66 31.05 -43.38
N THR A 2 30.01 30.79 -44.53
CA THR A 2 29.52 29.50 -45.09
C THR A 2 29.73 28.27 -44.21
N ILE A 3 28.84 27.28 -44.02
CA ILE A 3 27.99 26.45 -44.93
C ILE A 3 27.06 25.63 -43.98
N GLY A 4 25.76 25.37 -44.23
CA GLY A 4 25.29 24.30 -45.11
C GLY A 4 24.46 23.22 -44.35
N SER A 5 23.13 23.34 -44.43
CA SER A 5 22.11 22.31 -44.73
C SER A 5 22.15 20.85 -44.18
N LEU A 6 20.92 20.36 -43.89
CA LEU A 6 20.38 19.00 -44.06
C LEU A 6 20.58 17.91 -42.97
N LYS A 7 19.43 17.56 -42.36
CA LYS A 7 19.06 16.22 -41.84
C LYS A 7 19.30 15.13 -42.91
N PRO A 8 19.59 13.87 -42.54
CA PRO A 8 18.49 12.90 -42.49
C PRO A 8 18.61 11.79 -41.43
N ALA A 9 17.49 11.11 -41.19
CA ALA A 9 17.38 9.85 -40.46
C ALA A 9 17.71 8.64 -41.36
N LYS A 10 18.37 7.61 -40.81
CA LYS A 10 18.34 6.18 -41.21
C LYS A 10 18.84 5.39 -39.99
N GLU A 11 17.98 4.67 -39.26
CA GLU A 11 17.38 3.38 -39.58
C GLU A 11 18.38 2.18 -39.58
N LYS A 12 18.04 1.21 -38.72
CA LYS A 12 18.29 -0.24 -38.77
C LYS A 12 19.63 -0.84 -38.32
N LYS A 13 19.50 -1.54 -37.19
CA LYS A 13 19.47 -3.02 -37.08
C LYS A 13 20.83 -3.72 -37.26
N SER A 14 21.12 -4.60 -36.29
CA SER A 14 21.35 -6.03 -36.52
C SER A 14 22.68 -6.55 -35.97
N ARG A 15 22.53 -7.59 -35.12
CA ARG A 15 23.40 -8.77 -34.94
C ARG A 15 24.63 -8.57 -34.06
N LYS A 16 24.58 -9.06 -32.81
CA LYS A 16 24.75 -10.49 -32.40
C LYS A 16 26.24 -10.88 -32.48
N GLY A 17 26.98 -10.49 -31.45
CA GLY A 17 28.26 -11.10 -31.08
C GLY A 17 27.98 -12.19 -30.06
N LYS A 18 28.22 -13.43 -30.46
CA LYS A 18 28.10 -14.66 -29.68
C LYS A 18 29.37 -14.77 -28.83
N GLN A 19 29.29 -14.76 -27.50
CA GLN A 19 30.43 -15.13 -26.66
C GLN A 19 30.01 -16.19 -25.64
N VAL A 20 30.41 -17.41 -26.02
CA VAL A 20 30.85 -18.58 -25.24
C VAL A 20 30.21 -18.84 -23.87
N VAL A 21 29.60 -20.01 -23.77
CA VAL A 21 29.17 -20.67 -22.53
C VAL A 21 30.39 -20.84 -21.63
N ASP A 22 30.41 -20.15 -20.50
CA ASP A 22 31.26 -20.51 -19.36
C ASP A 22 30.41 -21.33 -18.39
N GLU A 23 30.66 -22.64 -18.34
CA GLU A 23 29.91 -23.63 -17.55
C GLU A 23 30.29 -23.61 -16.05
N LYS A 24 30.93 -22.52 -15.57
CA LYS A 24 31.27 -22.32 -14.15
C LYS A 24 31.01 -20.89 -13.65
N ALA A 25 30.04 -20.18 -14.21
CA ALA A 25 29.50 -18.98 -13.60
C ALA A 25 28.45 -19.34 -12.52
N PRO A 26 28.52 -18.80 -11.28
CA PRO A 26 27.48 -19.00 -10.27
C PRO A 26 26.15 -18.38 -10.76
N LEU A 27 25.13 -19.21 -10.99
CA LEU A 27 23.82 -18.79 -11.52
C LEU A 27 22.87 -18.18 -10.48
N LEU A 28 23.34 -17.94 -9.26
CA LEU A 28 22.59 -17.27 -8.21
C LEU A 28 23.55 -16.33 -7.47
N PRO A 29 23.24 -15.03 -7.33
CA PRO A 29 23.89 -14.19 -6.34
C PRO A 29 23.72 -14.84 -4.96
N SER A 30 24.86 -15.14 -4.34
CA SER A 30 24.96 -15.60 -2.98
C SER A 30 24.28 -14.61 -2.05
N LYS A 31 23.16 -15.03 -1.44
CA LYS A 31 22.65 -14.64 -0.12
C LYS A 31 23.12 -13.25 0.33
N GLN A 32 22.57 -12.23 -0.29
CA GLN A 32 22.52 -10.90 0.30
C GLN A 32 21.45 -10.95 1.39
N GLU A 33 21.79 -10.36 2.52
CA GLU A 33 21.06 -10.33 3.77
C GLU A 33 19.57 -9.98 3.56
N GLU A 34 18.70 -10.42 4.48
CA GLU A 34 17.28 -10.05 4.53
C GLU A 34 17.09 -8.55 4.80
N ASP A 35 17.61 -7.69 3.93
CA ASP A 35 17.19 -6.32 3.79
C ASP A 35 16.00 -6.35 2.84
N GLY A 36 14.81 -6.14 3.39
CA GLY A 36 13.54 -6.06 2.66
C GLY A 36 13.51 -4.84 1.76
N GLY A 37 14.39 -4.82 0.76
CA GLY A 37 14.42 -3.87 -0.33
C GLY A 37 13.10 -3.97 -1.06
N PHE A 38 12.30 -2.92 -0.90
CA PHE A 38 11.23 -2.63 -1.82
C PHE A 38 11.90 -2.42 -3.17
N ASP A 39 11.85 -3.43 -4.04
CA ASP A 39 12.09 -3.25 -5.47
C ASP A 39 11.32 -2.00 -5.88
N GLU A 40 12.08 -1.03 -6.40
CA GLU A 40 11.65 0.32 -6.75
C GLU A 40 10.73 0.26 -7.98
N PHE A 41 9.54 -0.32 -7.78
CA PHE A 41 8.37 -0.06 -8.59
C PHE A 41 8.04 1.41 -8.34
N ASN A 42 8.55 2.27 -9.23
CA ASN A 42 8.15 3.67 -9.43
C ASN A 42 7.10 4.11 -8.41
N GLY A 43 7.56 4.63 -7.26
CA GLY A 43 6.75 4.73 -6.04
C GLY A 43 5.34 5.25 -6.31
N ALA A 44 4.34 4.64 -5.67
CA ALA A 44 2.93 4.97 -5.90
C ALA A 44 2.74 6.49 -5.94
N SER A 45 2.28 7.02 -7.09
CA SER A 45 2.02 8.45 -7.24
C SER A 45 1.08 8.91 -6.13
N PHE A 46 1.28 10.13 -5.61
CA PHE A 46 0.44 10.70 -4.56
C PHE A 46 -1.06 10.55 -4.88
N GLY A 47 -1.45 10.84 -6.12
CA GLY A 47 -2.84 10.65 -6.57
C GLY A 47 -3.28 9.18 -6.59
N GLY A 48 -2.40 8.26 -6.96
CA GLY A 48 -2.68 6.82 -6.94
C GLY A 48 -2.85 6.27 -5.51
N ALA A 49 -2.02 6.74 -4.57
CA ALA A 49 -2.13 6.38 -3.16
C ALA A 49 -3.44 6.89 -2.54
N VAL A 50 -3.80 8.16 -2.78
CA VAL A 50 -5.07 8.75 -2.32
C VAL A 50 -6.27 8.02 -2.93
N PHE A 51 -6.22 7.68 -4.22
CA PHE A 51 -7.30 6.97 -4.90
C PHE A 51 -7.50 5.55 -4.35
N ASN A 52 -6.42 4.79 -4.14
CA ASN A 52 -6.49 3.44 -3.57
C ASN A 52 -7.06 3.47 -2.14
N LEU A 53 -6.55 4.38 -1.31
CA LEU A 53 -7.05 4.57 0.06
C LEU A 53 -8.53 4.97 0.06
N SER A 54 -8.94 5.90 -0.80
CA SER A 54 -10.35 6.31 -0.94
C SER A 54 -11.25 5.15 -1.35
N THR A 55 -10.82 4.34 -2.32
CA THR A 55 -11.58 3.18 -2.81
C THR A 55 -11.79 2.15 -1.69
N THR A 56 -10.76 1.93 -0.87
CA THR A 56 -10.85 1.01 0.28
C THR A 56 -11.83 1.53 1.34
N ILE A 57 -11.76 2.82 1.70
CA ILE A 57 -12.66 3.44 2.67
C ILE A 57 -14.10 3.42 2.18
N VAL A 58 -14.34 3.83 0.93
CA VAL A 58 -15.68 3.83 0.33
C VAL A 58 -16.21 2.40 0.24
N GLY A 59 -15.40 1.44 -0.21
CA GLY A 59 -15.80 0.04 -0.34
C GLY A 59 -16.26 -0.58 0.98
N ALA A 60 -15.47 -0.43 2.05
CA ALA A 60 -15.88 -0.90 3.37
C ALA A 60 -17.10 -0.10 3.93
N GLY A 61 -17.11 1.22 3.70
CA GLY A 61 -18.16 2.12 4.17
C GLY A 61 -19.53 1.81 3.59
N ILE A 62 -19.64 1.61 2.27
CA ILE A 62 -20.94 1.33 1.62
C ILE A 62 -21.58 0.02 2.12
N MET A 63 -20.77 -0.95 2.54
CA MET A 63 -21.26 -2.20 3.11
C MET A 63 -21.74 -2.02 4.56
N ALA A 64 -21.08 -1.16 5.34
CA ALA A 64 -21.38 -0.96 6.76
C ALA A 64 -22.51 0.07 7.01
N LEU A 65 -22.52 1.18 6.26
CA LEU A 65 -23.40 2.34 6.51
C LEU A 65 -24.89 1.96 6.62
N PRO A 66 -25.50 1.15 5.73
CA PRO A 66 -26.92 0.83 5.82
C PRO A 66 -27.28 0.09 7.12
N ALA A 67 -26.41 -0.83 7.56
CA ALA A 67 -26.60 -1.58 8.79
C ALA A 67 -26.44 -0.68 10.03
N THR A 68 -25.44 0.19 10.03
CA THR A 68 -25.21 1.18 11.10
C THR A 68 -26.42 2.09 11.28
N MET A 69 -26.97 2.62 10.18
CA MET A 69 -28.13 3.51 10.21
C MET A 69 -29.40 2.79 10.67
N LYS A 70 -29.55 1.50 10.32
CA LYS A 70 -30.69 0.68 10.77
C LYS A 70 -30.67 0.42 12.28
N VAL A 71 -29.49 0.26 12.89
CA VAL A 71 -29.36 -0.07 14.31
C VAL A 71 -29.37 1.19 15.19
N LEU A 72 -28.68 2.26 14.78
CA LEU A 72 -28.50 3.48 15.58
C LEU A 72 -29.54 4.58 15.28
N GLY A 73 -30.22 4.50 14.13
CA GLY A 73 -31.09 5.57 13.63
C GLY A 73 -30.32 6.69 12.92
N LEU A 74 -31.04 7.52 12.16
CA LEU A 74 -30.44 8.52 11.25
C LEU A 74 -29.63 9.58 12.00
N VAL A 75 -30.20 10.20 13.03
CA VAL A 75 -29.59 11.33 13.75
C VAL A 75 -28.33 10.88 14.50
N LEU A 76 -28.43 9.78 15.26
CA LEU A 76 -27.31 9.26 16.05
C LEU A 76 -26.22 8.67 15.15
N GLY A 77 -26.61 8.04 14.03
CA GLY A 77 -25.69 7.55 13.01
C GLY A 77 -24.86 8.67 12.37
N ILE A 78 -25.47 9.77 11.95
CA ILE A 78 -24.75 10.92 11.39
C ILE A 78 -23.81 11.55 12.43
N ALA A 79 -24.26 11.72 13.67
CA ALA A 79 -23.42 12.22 14.75
C ALA A 79 -22.17 11.35 14.98
N LEU A 80 -22.34 10.02 14.96
CA LEU A 80 -21.21 9.09 15.08
C LEU A 80 -20.27 9.11 13.87
N ILE A 81 -20.79 9.30 12.66
CA ILE A 81 -19.94 9.46 11.45
C ILE A 81 -19.07 10.70 11.58
N ILE A 82 -19.64 11.84 12.01
CA ILE A 82 -18.89 13.08 12.25
C ILE A 82 -17.84 12.86 13.34
N PHE A 83 -18.19 12.21 14.44
CA PHE A 83 -17.24 11.88 15.50
C PHE A 83 -16.08 10.99 15.00
N MET A 84 -16.40 9.97 14.19
CA MET A 84 -15.38 9.10 13.60
C MET A 84 -14.52 9.82 12.56
N ALA A 85 -15.03 10.85 11.88
CA ALA A 85 -14.22 11.68 10.99
C ALA A 85 -13.09 12.38 11.77
N PHE A 86 -13.40 12.99 12.92
CA PHE A 86 -12.39 13.58 13.80
C PHE A 86 -11.40 12.54 14.34
N LEU A 87 -11.89 11.36 14.74
CA LEU A 87 -11.01 10.29 15.22
C LEU A 87 -10.08 9.77 14.12
N THR A 88 -10.57 9.71 12.88
CA THR A 88 -9.79 9.29 11.71
C THR A 88 -8.71 10.32 11.39
N GLU A 89 -9.02 11.61 11.41
CA GLU A 89 -8.05 12.68 11.22
C GLU A 89 -6.93 12.63 12.26
N ALA A 90 -7.28 12.52 13.55
CA ALA A 90 -6.30 12.36 14.63
C ALA A 90 -5.44 11.09 14.48
N SER A 91 -6.04 9.99 14.02
CA SER A 91 -5.33 8.73 13.77
C SER A 91 -4.32 8.86 12.63
N ILE A 92 -4.68 9.54 11.54
CA ILE A 92 -3.78 9.80 10.40
C ILE A 92 -2.64 10.71 10.84
N GLU A 93 -2.91 11.76 11.61
CA GLU A 93 -1.87 12.66 12.12
C GLU A 93 -0.86 11.93 13.02
N LEU A 94 -1.35 11.11 13.95
CA LEU A 94 -0.50 10.25 14.79
C LEU A 94 0.37 9.33 13.93
N LEU A 95 -0.23 8.69 12.93
CA LEU A 95 0.49 7.77 12.05
C LEU A 95 1.62 8.47 11.29
N ILE A 96 1.35 9.64 10.72
CA ILE A 96 2.35 10.44 9.99
C ILE A 96 3.45 10.91 10.94
N ARG A 97 3.09 11.36 12.15
CA ARG A 97 4.03 11.86 13.14
C ARG A 97 5.01 10.77 13.59
N PHE A 98 4.51 9.57 13.88
CA PHE A 98 5.36 8.44 14.25
C PHE A 98 6.14 7.87 13.05
N SER A 99 5.55 7.85 11.86
CA SER A 99 6.25 7.41 10.64
C SER A 99 7.46 8.31 10.33
N ARG A 100 7.33 9.62 10.52
CA ARG A 100 8.46 10.56 10.40
C ARG A 100 9.53 10.36 11.48
N ALA A 101 9.13 10.00 12.70
CA ALA A 101 10.07 9.80 13.81
C ALA A 101 10.87 8.49 13.68
N GLY A 102 10.23 7.44 13.19
CA GLY A 102 10.81 6.10 13.10
C GLY A 102 11.61 5.79 11.83
N LYS A 103 11.53 6.63 10.78
CA LYS A 103 12.05 6.32 9.43
C LYS A 103 11.50 5.02 8.81
N THR A 104 10.60 4.31 9.49
CA THR A 104 9.98 3.09 8.99
C THR A 104 8.68 3.41 8.25
N VAL A 105 8.55 2.86 7.04
CA VAL A 105 7.38 3.06 6.17
C VAL A 105 6.25 2.05 6.40
N SER A 106 6.51 0.96 7.14
CA SER A 106 5.52 -0.08 7.41
C SER A 106 4.72 0.20 8.69
N TYR A 107 3.40 -0.05 8.65
CA TYR A 107 2.50 0.13 9.80
C TYR A 107 2.98 -0.64 11.05
N GLY A 108 3.52 -1.85 10.85
CA GLY A 108 4.15 -2.67 11.88
C GLY A 108 5.42 -2.08 12.48
N GLY A 109 6.25 -1.43 11.65
CA GLY A 109 7.47 -0.77 12.09
C GLY A 109 7.19 0.52 12.86
N VAL A 110 6.26 1.35 12.36
CA VAL A 110 5.82 2.57 13.05
C VAL A 110 5.29 2.25 14.45
N MET A 111 4.47 1.21 14.58
CA MET A 111 3.97 0.77 15.89
C MET A 111 5.05 0.12 16.76
N GLY A 112 5.99 -0.59 16.13
CA GLY A 112 7.15 -1.18 16.80
C GLY A 112 8.08 -0.14 17.41
N GLU A 113 8.21 1.02 16.78
CA GLU A 113 9.04 2.11 17.30
C GLU A 113 8.29 2.99 18.31
N ALA A 114 6.99 3.18 18.13
CA ALA A 114 6.17 3.97 19.07
C ALA A 114 5.88 3.23 20.40
N PHE A 115 5.65 1.92 20.34
CA PHE A 115 5.18 1.11 21.49
C PHE A 115 6.05 -0.13 21.75
N GLY A 116 7.18 -0.28 21.04
CA GLY A 116 8.04 -1.44 21.17
C GLY A 116 7.46 -2.70 20.53
N LYS A 117 8.08 -3.85 20.86
CA LYS A 117 7.70 -5.18 20.33
C LYS A 117 6.24 -5.55 20.62
N TYR A 118 5.69 -5.12 21.76
CA TYR A 118 4.31 -5.36 22.13
C TYR A 118 3.32 -4.60 21.23
N GLY A 119 3.62 -3.35 20.88
CA GLY A 119 2.79 -2.56 19.96
C GLY A 119 2.70 -3.21 18.58
N ARG A 120 3.85 -3.66 18.03
CA ARG A 120 3.88 -4.39 16.76
C ARG A 120 3.04 -5.67 16.81
N MET A 121 3.13 -6.44 17.89
CA MET A 121 2.36 -7.68 18.05
C MET A 121 0.85 -7.40 18.13
N LEU A 122 0.43 -6.40 18.92
CA LEU A 122 -0.97 -6.02 19.06
C LEU A 122 -1.56 -5.57 17.71
N LEU A 123 -0.81 -4.74 16.98
CA LEU A 123 -1.20 -4.27 15.66
C LEU A 123 -1.33 -5.41 14.65
N GLN A 124 -0.40 -6.38 14.67
CA GLN A 124 -0.47 -7.55 13.81
C GLN A 124 -1.72 -8.40 14.11
N ILE A 125 -2.07 -8.56 15.39
CA ILE A 125 -3.32 -9.22 15.80
C ILE A 125 -4.54 -8.43 15.30
N CYS A 126 -4.55 -7.10 15.44
CA CYS A 126 -5.64 -6.27 14.93
C CYS A 126 -5.84 -6.41 13.41
N ILE A 127 -4.75 -6.42 12.63
CA ILE A 127 -4.80 -6.63 11.17
C ILE A 127 -5.35 -8.03 10.85
N LEU A 128 -4.94 -9.05 11.60
CA LEU A 128 -5.43 -10.41 11.42
C LEU A 128 -6.94 -10.49 11.66
N VAL A 129 -7.41 -9.92 12.78
CA VAL A 129 -8.85 -9.87 13.12
C VAL A 129 -9.63 -9.09 12.06
N ASN A 130 -9.09 -7.98 11.55
CA ASN A 130 -9.72 -7.20 10.48
C ASN A 130 -9.86 -8.03 9.18
N ASN A 131 -8.79 -8.72 8.75
CA ASN A 131 -8.83 -9.57 7.56
C ASN A 131 -9.83 -10.73 7.71
N VAL A 132 -9.86 -11.38 8.87
CA VAL A 132 -10.84 -12.43 9.18
C VAL A 132 -12.26 -11.86 9.16
N GLY A 133 -12.48 -10.69 9.74
CA GLY A 133 -13.78 -10.01 9.72
C GLY A 133 -14.27 -9.72 8.30
N VAL A 134 -13.39 -9.22 7.43
CA VAL A 134 -13.71 -8.97 6.02
C VAL A 134 -14.01 -10.28 5.27
N LEU A 135 -13.28 -11.35 5.52
CA LEU A 135 -13.58 -12.68 4.97
C LEU A 135 -14.96 -13.19 5.40
N VAL A 136 -15.33 -12.98 6.68
CA VAL A 136 -16.67 -13.33 7.18
C VAL A 136 -17.74 -12.50 6.48
N VAL A 137 -17.52 -11.19 6.31
CA VAL A 137 -18.44 -10.32 5.55
C VAL A 137 -18.59 -10.81 4.11
N TYR A 138 -17.49 -11.18 3.44
CA TYR A 138 -17.56 -11.76 2.10
C TYR A 138 -18.35 -13.07 2.07
N MET A 139 -18.16 -13.95 3.04
CA MET A 139 -18.91 -15.20 3.12
C MET A 139 -20.41 -14.94 3.34
N ILE A 140 -20.78 -13.93 4.13
CA ILE A 140 -22.18 -13.51 4.34
C ILE A 140 -22.77 -12.94 3.05
N ILE A 141 -22.02 -12.11 2.32
CA ILE A 141 -22.47 -11.52 1.06
C ILE A 141 -22.71 -12.62 0.02
N ILE A 142 -21.73 -13.50 -0.19
CA ILE A 142 -21.84 -14.63 -1.13
C ILE A 142 -22.95 -15.58 -0.73
N GLY A 143 -23.08 -15.92 0.56
CA GLY A 143 -24.14 -16.82 1.02
C GLY A 143 -25.54 -16.23 1.02
N LYS A 144 -25.68 -14.89 0.89
CA LYS A 144 -26.97 -14.21 0.69
C LYS A 144 -27.34 -14.04 -0.79
N ILE A 145 -26.38 -14.22 -1.70
CA ILE A 145 -26.57 -14.23 -3.15
C ILE A 145 -27.00 -15.63 -3.58
#